data_AF-A0A7R9KNK5-F1
#
_entry.id   AF-A0A7R9KNK5-F1
#
_cell.length_a   1.000
_cell.length_b   1.000
_cell.length_c   1.000
_cell.angle_alpha   90.00
_cell.angle_beta   90.00
_cell.angle_gamma   90.00
#
_symmetry.space_group_name_H-M   'P 1'
#
loop_
_entity.id
_entity.type
_entity.pdbx_description
1 polymer ?
#
loop_
_entity_poly.entity_id
_entity_poly.type
_entity_poly.pdbx_seq_one_letter_code
_entity_poly.pdbx_strand_id
1 'polypeptide(L)'
;KQVIQRIVDLLNGSTDDLQVLEFSTSDTTIKVFKNRVQNLLKCLNGVPIVLVTDGKAAINASYLLDLCSKAGLESGVIQLVIADNKNVENLTKTTKPLRAPIYAVFESGDIECAIDAIINSYINDTNDSVSVFVQQSIYKKFCEQMRTRLSNCIETGDRLSPNADIISNINVNYDGIDFDNENKSFDFQVFKFRTNDELKNLINHFNEIAFISLWAEKTSLAIEFATLLTSSANMEKSL
;
A
#
# COMPACT_ATOMS: atom_id res chain seq x y z
N LYS A 1 -8.09 27.95 -2.95
CA LYS A 1 -9.02 27.08 -3.70
C LYS A 1 -8.77 27.12 -5.22
N GLN A 2 -8.72 28.28 -5.87
CA GLN A 2 -8.43 28.38 -7.32
C GLN A 2 -7.05 27.84 -7.74
N VAL A 3 -6.02 28.00 -6.90
CA VAL A 3 -4.66 27.47 -7.13
C VAL A 3 -4.65 25.94 -7.18
N ILE A 4 -5.36 25.25 -6.26
CA ILE A 4 -5.45 23.78 -6.29
C ILE A 4 -6.20 23.31 -7.52
N GLN A 5 -7.30 23.95 -7.88
CA GLN A 5 -8.03 23.56 -9.09
C GLN A 5 -7.10 23.63 -10.31
N ARG A 6 -6.30 24.69 -10.44
CA ARG A 6 -5.27 24.79 -11.48
C ARG A 6 -4.20 23.70 -11.38
N ILE A 7 -3.72 23.35 -10.19
CA ILE A 7 -2.74 22.25 -10.03
C ILE A 7 -3.36 20.91 -10.41
N VAL A 8 -4.62 20.64 -10.03
CA VAL A 8 -5.36 19.42 -10.40
C VAL A 8 -5.60 19.38 -11.91
N ASP A 9 -5.99 20.51 -12.51
CA ASP A 9 -6.19 20.65 -13.95
C ASP A 9 -4.87 20.46 -14.73
N LEU A 10 -3.73 20.88 -14.15
CA LEU A 10 -2.39 20.72 -14.73
C LEU A 10 -1.83 19.30 -14.59
N LEU A 11 -2.23 18.55 -13.56
CA LEU A 11 -1.70 17.22 -13.25
C LEU A 11 -2.36 16.08 -14.03
N ASN A 12 -3.42 16.33 -14.82
CA ASN A 12 -4.10 15.31 -15.64
C ASN A 12 -4.35 13.96 -14.93
N GLY A 13 -4.59 13.96 -13.61
CA GLY A 13 -5.16 12.83 -12.88
C GLY A 13 -4.24 11.70 -12.39
N SER A 14 -2.92 11.68 -12.63
CA SER A 14 -2.04 10.63 -12.04
C SER A 14 -0.95 11.25 -11.17
N THR A 15 -0.84 10.78 -9.92
CA THR A 15 0.06 11.38 -8.91
C THR A 15 0.85 10.36 -8.10
N ASP A 16 0.97 9.10 -8.53
CA ASP A 16 1.12 7.93 -7.65
C ASP A 16 2.41 7.72 -6.82
N ASP A 17 3.42 8.57 -6.96
CA ASP A 17 4.74 8.30 -6.35
C ASP A 17 5.27 9.36 -5.35
N LEU A 18 4.48 10.35 -4.92
CA LEU A 18 5.00 11.45 -4.07
C LEU A 18 4.74 11.26 -2.56
N GLN A 19 5.79 11.29 -1.74
CA GLN A 19 5.72 11.40 -0.28
C GLN A 19 5.93 12.85 0.17
N VAL A 20 5.13 13.32 1.13
CA VAL A 20 5.16 14.70 1.63
C VAL A 20 5.43 14.70 3.14
N LEU A 21 6.43 15.46 3.59
CA LEU A 21 6.72 15.66 5.01
C LEU A 21 6.17 17.02 5.49
N GLU A 22 5.51 17.03 6.64
CA GLU A 22 5.09 18.25 7.32
C GLU A 22 6.03 18.54 8.49
N PHE A 23 6.44 19.80 8.63
CA PHE A 23 7.12 20.32 9.81
C PHE A 23 6.16 21.25 10.54
N SER A 24 5.71 20.86 11.73
CA SER A 24 5.02 21.79 12.62
C SER A 24 6.06 22.70 13.28
N THR A 25 5.85 24.02 13.23
CA THR A 25 6.68 24.98 13.97
C THR A 25 6.41 24.95 15.48
N SER A 26 5.34 24.27 15.91
CA SER A 26 4.91 24.18 17.32
C SER A 26 5.24 22.84 17.99
N ASP A 27 5.48 21.79 17.21
CA ASP A 27 5.87 20.46 17.67
C ASP A 27 7.01 19.97 16.78
N THR A 28 8.15 19.58 17.35
CA THR A 28 9.31 18.99 16.65
C THR A 28 9.05 17.60 16.07
N THR A 29 7.83 17.34 15.59
CA THR A 29 7.42 16.09 14.96
C THR A 29 7.29 16.24 13.45
N ILE A 30 8.02 15.39 12.73
CA ILE A 30 7.90 15.21 11.29
C ILE A 30 6.74 14.25 11.04
N LYS A 31 5.72 14.71 10.32
CA LYS A 31 4.59 13.87 9.92
C LYS A 31 4.70 13.54 8.43
N VAL A 32 4.83 12.26 8.12
CA VAL A 32 4.82 11.74 6.75
C VAL A 32 3.37 11.50 6.36
N PHE A 33 2.89 12.14 5.30
CA PHE A 33 1.52 11.99 4.86
C PHE A 33 1.46 11.33 3.48
N LYS A 34 0.72 10.21 3.38
CA LYS A 34 0.45 9.52 2.12
C LYS A 34 -0.69 10.16 1.31
N ASN A 35 -1.51 11.03 1.91
CA ASN A 35 -2.68 11.61 1.24
C ASN A 35 -2.37 12.98 0.58
N ARG A 36 -2.08 12.94 -0.72
CA ARG A 36 -1.55 14.07 -1.53
C ARG A 36 -2.48 15.28 -1.59
N VAL A 37 -3.79 15.05 -1.72
CA VAL A 37 -4.80 16.12 -1.84
C VAL A 37 -4.98 16.84 -0.51
N GLN A 38 -4.98 16.11 0.61
CA GLN A 38 -5.08 16.71 1.93
C GLN A 38 -3.86 17.59 2.27
N ASN A 39 -2.66 17.21 1.81
CA ASN A 39 -1.46 18.01 2.00
C ASN A 39 -1.47 19.29 1.17
N LEU A 40 -1.88 19.20 -0.10
CA LEU A 40 -2.08 20.39 -0.94
C LEU A 40 -3.16 21.33 -0.36
N LEU A 41 -4.22 20.75 0.21
CA LEU A 41 -5.25 21.52 0.92
C LEU A 41 -4.71 22.23 2.18
N LYS A 42 -3.70 21.66 2.87
CA LYS A 42 -3.03 22.33 3.99
C LYS A 42 -2.17 23.51 3.55
N CYS A 43 -1.50 23.45 2.39
CA CYS A 43 -0.80 24.61 1.82
C CYS A 43 -1.73 25.81 1.66
N LEU A 44 -3.01 25.58 1.30
CA LEU A 44 -4.00 26.65 1.18
C LEU A 44 -4.34 27.33 2.52
N ASN A 45 -4.04 26.69 3.64
CA ASN A 45 -4.25 27.27 4.96
C ASN A 45 -3.00 28.01 5.46
N GLY A 46 -2.02 28.28 4.58
CA GLY A 46 -0.81 29.05 4.90
C GLY A 46 0.24 28.28 5.70
N VAL A 47 0.11 26.95 5.79
CA VAL A 47 1.11 26.10 6.45
C VAL A 47 2.24 25.82 5.45
N PRO A 48 3.49 26.23 5.74
CA PRO A 48 4.61 25.88 4.88
C PRO A 48 4.88 24.37 4.94
N ILE A 49 5.23 23.78 3.79
CA ILE A 49 5.50 22.35 3.64
C ILE A 49 6.94 22.17 3.15
N VAL A 50 7.62 21.15 3.68
CA VAL A 50 8.93 20.73 3.18
C VAL A 50 8.79 19.33 2.59
N LEU A 51 8.76 19.25 1.27
CA LEU A 51 8.86 17.99 0.55
C LEU A 51 10.26 17.42 0.76
N VAL A 52 10.34 16.21 1.33
CA VAL A 52 11.61 15.48 1.40
C VAL A 52 11.49 14.27 0.51
N THR A 53 12.45 14.10 -0.39
CA THR A 53 12.47 13.02 -1.38
C THR A 53 13.85 12.38 -1.43
N ASP A 54 13.88 11.13 -1.87
CA ASP A 54 15.13 10.53 -2.32
C ASP A 54 15.53 11.03 -3.71
N GLY A 55 16.73 10.64 -4.15
CA GLY A 55 17.22 10.97 -5.49
C GLY A 55 16.40 10.37 -6.64
N LYS A 56 15.67 9.27 -6.41
CA LYS A 56 14.86 8.60 -7.44
C LYS A 56 13.59 9.38 -7.76
N ALA A 57 12.94 9.95 -6.76
CA ALA A 57 11.72 10.74 -6.90
C ALA A 57 11.98 12.27 -7.02
N ALA A 58 13.24 12.71 -6.97
CA ALA A 58 13.61 14.12 -7.01
C ALA A 58 13.10 14.88 -8.25
N ILE A 59 13.08 14.24 -9.43
CA ILE A 59 12.60 14.85 -10.67
C ILE A 59 11.09 15.13 -10.58
N ASN A 60 10.30 14.15 -10.14
CA ASN A 60 8.86 14.29 -9.98
C ASN A 60 8.51 15.35 -8.92
N ALA A 61 9.23 15.36 -7.80
CA ALA A 61 9.06 16.37 -6.75
C ALA A 61 9.42 17.78 -7.23
N SER A 62 10.48 17.92 -8.05
CA SER A 62 10.87 19.20 -8.64
C SER A 62 9.84 19.69 -9.65
N TYR A 63 9.27 18.78 -10.46
CA TYR A 63 8.21 19.10 -11.40
C TYR A 63 6.94 19.57 -10.68
N LEU A 64 6.54 18.89 -9.59
CA LEU A 64 5.42 19.34 -8.77
C LEU A 64 5.64 20.75 -8.20
N LEU A 65 6.86 21.06 -7.74
CA LEU A 65 7.21 22.39 -7.23
C LEU A 65 7.06 23.46 -8.31
N ASP A 66 7.50 23.17 -9.54
CA ASP A 66 7.33 24.07 -10.70
C ASP A 66 5.85 24.29 -11.02
N LEU A 67 5.02 23.24 -10.99
CA LEU A 67 3.57 23.36 -11.19
C LEU A 67 2.91 24.21 -10.09
N CYS A 68 3.31 24.05 -8.83
CA CYS A 68 2.82 24.87 -7.72
C CYS A 68 3.18 26.35 -7.91
N SER A 69 4.42 26.63 -8.31
CA SER A 69 4.89 27.98 -8.63
C SER A 69 4.08 28.60 -9.77
N LYS A 70 3.88 27.87 -10.87
CA LYS A 70 3.04 28.29 -12.01
C LYS A 70 1.58 28.53 -11.63
N ALA A 71 1.07 27.79 -10.65
CA ALA A 71 -0.28 27.99 -10.13
C ALA A 71 -0.41 29.25 -9.24
N GLY A 72 0.69 29.94 -8.94
CA GLY A 72 0.74 31.17 -8.16
C GLY A 72 1.02 30.94 -6.68
N LEU A 73 1.59 29.80 -6.30
CA LEU A 73 2.04 29.57 -4.93
C LEU A 73 3.32 30.37 -4.66
N GLU A 74 3.34 31.12 -3.55
CA GLU A 74 4.49 31.94 -3.19
C GLU A 74 5.72 31.10 -2.87
N SER A 75 6.89 31.64 -3.21
CA SER A 75 8.18 31.01 -2.88
C SER A 75 8.32 30.83 -1.37
N GLY A 76 8.70 29.63 -0.94
CA GLY A 76 8.87 29.29 0.47
C GLY A 76 7.66 28.64 1.13
N VAL A 77 6.47 28.67 0.51
CA VAL A 77 5.30 27.90 1.01
C VAL A 77 5.52 26.40 0.81
N ILE A 78 6.19 26.00 -0.27
CA ILE A 78 6.67 24.63 -0.45
C ILE A 78 8.18 24.69 -0.68
N GLN A 79 8.93 23.91 0.08
CA GLN A 79 10.36 23.70 -0.11
C GLN A 79 10.61 22.24 -0.48
N LEU A 80 11.65 21.98 -1.26
CA LEU A 80 12.07 20.64 -1.63
C LEU A 80 13.46 20.37 -1.07
N VAL A 81 13.60 19.27 -0.34
CA VAL A 81 14.86 18.75 0.19
C VAL A 81 15.09 17.38 -0.41
N ILE A 82 16.20 17.22 -1.13
CA ILE A 82 16.65 15.93 -1.64
C ILE A 82 17.62 15.37 -0.61
N ALA A 83 17.31 14.21 -0.06
CA ALA A 83 18.14 13.51 0.92
C ALA A 83 18.49 12.10 0.41
N ASP A 84 19.55 11.50 0.96
CA ASP A 84 19.82 10.08 0.71
C ASP A 84 18.78 9.19 1.42
N ASN A 85 18.61 7.95 0.95
CA ASN A 85 17.60 7.04 1.51
C ASN A 85 17.75 6.84 3.01
N LYS A 86 19.00 6.78 3.51
CA LYS A 86 19.27 6.62 4.94
C LYS A 86 18.74 7.80 5.76
N ASN A 87 18.91 9.03 5.26
CA ASN A 87 18.40 10.22 5.93
C ASN A 87 16.89 10.38 5.75
N VAL A 88 16.34 10.05 4.58
CA VAL A 88 14.88 10.00 4.39
C VAL A 88 14.28 9.01 5.40
N GLU A 89 14.81 7.79 5.47
CA GLU A 89 14.42 6.78 6.46
C GLU A 89 14.56 7.31 7.89
N ASN A 90 15.67 7.98 8.22
CA ASN A 90 15.85 8.57 9.56
C ASN A 90 14.79 9.63 9.88
N LEU A 91 14.36 10.41 8.90
CA LEU A 91 13.33 11.44 9.02
C LEU A 91 11.92 10.83 9.02
N THR A 92 11.74 9.67 8.38
CA THR A 92 10.50 8.91 8.29
C THR A 92 10.45 7.72 9.25
N LYS A 93 11.41 7.58 10.17
CA LYS A 93 11.45 6.53 11.21
C LYS A 93 10.19 6.52 12.08
N THR A 94 9.41 7.59 12.06
CA THR A 94 8.09 7.69 12.71
C THR A 94 6.97 7.02 11.93
N THR A 95 7.11 6.81 10.62
CA THR A 95 6.23 5.95 9.83
C THR A 95 6.80 4.55 9.76
N LYS A 96 6.18 3.66 10.54
CA LYS A 96 6.36 2.23 10.37
C LYS A 96 6.10 1.84 8.90
N PRO A 97 6.81 0.83 8.38
CA PRO A 97 6.69 0.38 6.99
C PRO A 97 5.23 0.13 6.59
N LEU A 98 4.94 0.18 5.28
CA LEU A 98 3.63 -0.19 4.75
C LEU A 98 3.23 -1.54 5.32
N ARG A 99 2.13 -1.54 6.07
CA ARG A 99 1.56 -2.76 6.64
C ARG A 99 1.13 -3.67 5.50
N ALA A 100 1.39 -4.97 5.59
CA ALA A 100 1.00 -5.90 4.55
C ALA A 100 -0.54 -5.97 4.46
N PRO A 101 -1.14 -5.80 3.28
CA PRO A 101 -2.54 -6.10 3.09
C PRO A 101 -2.76 -7.61 3.22
N ILE A 102 -3.87 -7.96 3.86
CA ILE A 102 -4.28 -9.36 4.05
C ILE A 102 -5.52 -9.64 3.23
N TYR A 103 -5.49 -10.75 2.51
CA TYR A 103 -6.59 -11.25 1.70
C TYR A 103 -7.00 -12.61 2.23
N ALA A 104 -8.28 -12.84 2.50
CA ALA A 104 -8.78 -14.16 2.86
C ALA A 104 -9.82 -14.65 1.84
N VAL A 105 -9.57 -15.81 1.25
CA VAL A 105 -10.40 -16.44 0.23
C VAL A 105 -11.01 -17.70 0.80
N PHE A 106 -12.33 -17.67 1.02
CA PHE A 106 -13.10 -18.80 1.51
C PHE A 106 -13.59 -19.67 0.37
N GLU A 107 -13.99 -20.91 0.68
CA GLU A 107 -14.45 -21.88 -0.31
C GLU A 107 -15.72 -21.44 -1.05
N SER A 108 -16.54 -20.62 -0.40
CA SER A 108 -17.72 -19.99 -0.99
C SER A 108 -17.40 -18.68 -1.69
N GLY A 109 -16.13 -18.29 -1.82
CA GLY A 109 -15.73 -17.07 -2.51
C GLY A 109 -15.55 -17.32 -4.01
N ASP A 110 -15.78 -16.28 -4.81
CA ASP A 110 -15.36 -16.28 -6.21
C ASP A 110 -13.83 -16.16 -6.29
N ILE A 111 -13.19 -17.26 -6.67
CA ILE A 111 -11.72 -17.38 -6.73
C ILE A 111 -11.12 -16.47 -7.80
N GLU A 112 -11.78 -16.33 -8.96
CA GLU A 112 -11.26 -15.56 -10.08
C GLU A 112 -11.29 -14.07 -9.76
N CYS A 113 -12.43 -13.59 -9.23
CA CYS A 113 -12.55 -12.23 -8.74
C CYS A 113 -11.56 -11.92 -7.59
N ALA A 114 -11.31 -12.89 -6.69
CA ALA A 114 -10.34 -12.72 -5.61
C ALA A 114 -8.92 -12.55 -6.14
N ILE A 115 -8.49 -13.40 -7.07
CA ILE A 115 -7.17 -13.35 -7.70
C ILE A 115 -6.97 -12.01 -8.41
N ASP A 116 -7.95 -11.58 -9.21
CA ASP A 116 -7.86 -10.30 -9.94
C ASP A 116 -7.72 -9.11 -9.00
N ALA A 117 -8.51 -9.08 -7.91
CA ALA A 117 -8.41 -8.02 -6.92
C ALA A 117 -7.06 -8.01 -6.18
N ILE A 118 -6.55 -9.18 -5.80
CA ILE A 118 -5.24 -9.36 -5.16
C ILE A 118 -4.12 -8.83 -6.05
N ILE A 119 -4.11 -9.23 -7.33
CA ILE A 119 -3.10 -8.81 -8.31
C ILE A 119 -3.21 -7.30 -8.56
N ASN A 120 -4.42 -6.79 -8.79
CA ASN A 120 -4.63 -5.37 -9.07
C ASN A 120 -4.21 -4.49 -7.89
N SER A 121 -4.44 -4.92 -6.65
CA SER A 121 -3.96 -4.17 -5.49
C SER A 121 -2.44 -4.20 -5.38
N TYR A 122 -1.79 -5.33 -5.67
CA TYR A 122 -0.33 -5.37 -5.71
C TYR A 122 0.26 -4.39 -6.73
N ILE A 123 -0.31 -4.37 -7.94
CA ILE A 123 0.14 -3.49 -9.04
C ILE A 123 -0.13 -2.02 -8.72
N ASN A 124 -1.33 -1.68 -8.26
CA ASN A 124 -1.76 -0.28 -8.14
C ASN A 124 -1.37 0.38 -6.81
N ASP A 125 -1.34 -0.36 -5.70
CA ASP A 125 -1.12 0.22 -4.38
C ASP A 125 0.36 0.23 -3.97
N THR A 126 1.27 -0.21 -4.85
CA THR A 126 2.73 -0.29 -4.60
C THR A 126 3.06 -1.04 -3.31
N ASN A 127 2.33 -2.12 -3.03
CA ASN A 127 2.57 -2.93 -1.84
C ASN A 127 3.84 -3.77 -2.03
N ASP A 128 4.77 -3.69 -1.08
CA ASP A 128 6.02 -4.48 -1.14
C ASP A 128 5.78 -5.99 -0.92
N SER A 129 4.68 -6.35 -0.28
CA SER A 129 4.28 -7.76 -0.07
C SER A 129 2.78 -7.88 0.18
N VAL A 130 2.20 -9.01 -0.20
CA VAL A 130 0.79 -9.33 -0.01
C VAL A 130 0.66 -10.68 0.68
N SER A 131 -0.12 -10.74 1.75
CA SER A 131 -0.44 -11.99 2.45
C SER A 131 -1.82 -12.49 2.07
N VAL A 132 -1.89 -13.72 1.55
CA VAL A 132 -3.13 -14.32 1.04
C VAL A 132 -3.41 -15.61 1.80
N PHE A 133 -4.52 -15.66 2.53
CA PHE A 133 -5.01 -16.84 3.21
C PHE A 133 -6.09 -17.50 2.38
N VAL A 134 -5.95 -18.80 2.12
CA VAL A 134 -6.87 -19.55 1.27
C VAL A 134 -7.36 -20.78 1.99
N GLN A 135 -8.69 -20.97 1.98
CA GLN A 135 -9.30 -22.11 2.66
C GLN A 135 -8.86 -23.43 2.03
N GLN A 136 -8.58 -24.42 2.88
CA GLN A 136 -7.94 -25.68 2.51
C GLN A 136 -8.64 -26.39 1.34
N SER A 137 -9.98 -26.36 1.28
CA SER A 137 -10.78 -27.03 0.26
C SER A 137 -10.55 -26.48 -1.14
N ILE A 138 -10.23 -25.19 -1.28
CA ILE A 138 -10.00 -24.53 -2.58
C ILE A 138 -8.53 -24.19 -2.87
N TYR A 139 -7.64 -24.45 -1.91
CA TYR A 139 -6.21 -24.08 -1.97
C TYR A 139 -5.52 -24.46 -3.29
N LYS A 140 -5.64 -25.73 -3.69
CA LYS A 140 -4.98 -26.23 -4.90
C LYS A 140 -5.48 -25.50 -6.16
N LYS A 141 -6.80 -25.35 -6.29
CA LYS A 141 -7.43 -24.64 -7.41
C LYS A 141 -7.00 -23.18 -7.44
N PHE A 142 -6.98 -22.51 -6.29
CA PHE A 142 -6.50 -21.13 -6.17
C PHE A 142 -5.05 -21.00 -6.66
N CYS A 143 -4.12 -21.83 -6.18
CA CYS A 143 -2.71 -21.73 -6.55
C CYS A 143 -2.47 -21.99 -8.05
N GLU A 144 -3.23 -22.92 -8.64
CA GLU A 144 -3.19 -23.18 -10.08
C GLU A 144 -3.68 -21.96 -10.88
N GLN A 145 -4.83 -21.40 -10.52
CA GLN A 145 -5.39 -20.22 -11.20
C GLN A 145 -4.52 -18.97 -11.02
N MET A 146 -3.99 -18.73 -9.80
CA MET A 146 -3.08 -17.62 -9.53
C MET A 146 -1.83 -17.73 -10.39
N ARG A 147 -1.21 -18.92 -10.48
CA ARG A 147 -0.03 -19.15 -11.34
C ARG A 147 -0.35 -18.88 -12.80
N THR A 148 -1.46 -19.41 -13.31
CA THR A 148 -1.90 -19.17 -14.69
C THR A 148 -2.12 -17.68 -14.95
N ARG A 149 -2.78 -16.96 -14.03
CA ARG A 149 -3.05 -15.53 -14.18
C ARG A 149 -1.76 -14.71 -14.18
N LEU A 150 -0.86 -14.97 -13.24
CA LEU A 150 0.44 -14.30 -13.16
C LEU A 150 1.31 -14.56 -14.40
N SER A 151 1.28 -15.76 -14.96
CA SER A 151 2.08 -16.09 -16.16
C SER A 151 1.50 -15.54 -17.47
N ASN A 152 0.18 -15.41 -17.56
CA ASN A 152 -0.48 -15.06 -18.83
C ASN A 152 -0.84 -13.58 -18.94
N CYS A 153 -0.96 -12.87 -17.82
CA CYS A 153 -1.66 -11.59 -17.79
C CYS A 153 -0.85 -10.47 -17.17
N ILE A 154 0.41 -10.74 -16.85
CA ILE A 154 1.34 -9.76 -16.34
C ILE A 154 2.51 -9.74 -17.30
N GLU A 155 2.54 -8.71 -18.15
CA GLU A 155 3.68 -8.46 -19.01
C GLU A 155 4.77 -7.79 -18.16
N THR A 156 5.85 -8.53 -17.91
CA THR A 156 7.05 -7.96 -17.28
C THR A 156 7.85 -7.19 -18.32
N GLY A 157 8.16 -5.92 -18.06
CA GLY A 157 8.93 -5.11 -18.99
C GLY A 157 9.53 -3.85 -18.34
N ASP A 158 10.18 -3.02 -19.16
CA ASP A 158 10.68 -1.73 -18.72
C ASP A 158 9.50 -0.81 -18.35
N ARG A 159 9.69 0.11 -17.39
CA ARG A 159 8.73 1.17 -17.02
C ARG A 159 8.27 2.01 -18.21
N LEU A 160 9.08 2.06 -19.27
CA LEU A 160 8.79 2.80 -20.49
C LEU A 160 8.03 1.97 -21.53
N SER A 161 7.86 0.67 -21.30
CA SER A 161 7.07 -0.18 -22.19
C SER A 161 5.58 0.11 -21.95
N PRO A 162 4.81 0.49 -22.98
CA PRO A 162 3.40 0.86 -22.84
C PRO A 162 2.52 -0.31 -22.39
N ASN A 163 3.01 -1.54 -22.48
CA ASN A 163 2.28 -2.76 -22.10
C ASN A 163 2.83 -3.41 -20.83
N ALA A 164 3.91 -2.88 -20.21
CA ALA A 164 4.46 -3.51 -19.01
C ALA A 164 3.54 -3.24 -17.82
N ASP A 165 2.99 -4.31 -17.25
CA ASP A 165 2.21 -4.24 -16.02
C ASP A 165 3.14 -4.10 -14.81
N ILE A 166 4.31 -4.78 -14.83
CA ILE A 166 5.25 -4.84 -13.71
C ILE A 166 6.69 -4.81 -14.22
N ILE A 167 7.56 -4.22 -13.40
CA ILE A 167 8.97 -3.94 -13.72
C ILE A 167 9.88 -5.15 -13.45
N SER A 168 9.44 -6.07 -12.62
CA SER A 168 10.19 -7.24 -12.16
C SER A 168 9.31 -8.48 -12.07
N ASN A 169 9.96 -9.65 -12.10
CA ASN A 169 9.28 -10.92 -11.88
C ASN A 169 8.64 -10.96 -10.49
N ILE A 170 7.40 -11.41 -10.43
CA ILE A 170 6.70 -11.65 -9.17
C ILE A 170 7.20 -12.95 -8.53
N ASN A 171 7.64 -12.87 -7.27
CA ASN A 171 8.02 -14.00 -6.45
C ASN A 171 6.86 -14.41 -5.52
N VAL A 172 6.28 -15.59 -5.76
CA VAL A 172 5.17 -16.14 -4.96
C VAL A 172 5.63 -17.33 -4.14
N ASN A 173 5.41 -17.27 -2.82
CA ASN A 173 5.55 -18.41 -1.93
C ASN A 173 4.19 -19.10 -1.75
N TYR A 174 4.02 -20.27 -2.38
CA TYR A 174 2.84 -21.12 -2.22
C TYR A 174 2.95 -22.11 -1.06
N ASP A 175 4.06 -22.11 -0.32
CA ASP A 175 4.31 -22.98 0.82
C ASP A 175 4.58 -22.12 2.06
N GLY A 176 3.79 -21.05 2.25
CA GLY A 176 3.92 -20.08 3.34
C GLY A 176 3.74 -20.69 4.73
N ILE A 177 4.62 -21.61 5.14
CA ILE A 177 4.61 -22.25 6.46
C ILE A 177 5.49 -21.45 7.43
N ASP A 178 6.38 -20.61 6.90
CA ASP A 178 7.46 -20.00 7.67
C ASP A 178 7.27 -18.48 7.81
N PHE A 179 6.59 -18.06 8.88
CA PHE A 179 6.40 -16.65 9.25
C PHE A 179 7.71 -16.00 9.70
N ASP A 180 8.70 -16.80 10.13
CA ASP A 180 9.95 -16.33 10.74
C ASP A 180 11.09 -16.18 9.72
N ASN A 181 10.84 -16.49 8.44
CA ASN A 181 11.86 -16.41 7.39
C ASN A 181 12.02 -14.97 6.87
N GLU A 182 12.45 -14.07 7.76
CA GLU A 182 12.69 -12.65 7.49
C GLU A 182 13.69 -12.40 6.33
N ASN A 183 14.44 -13.42 5.92
CA ASN A 183 15.50 -13.32 4.92
C ASN A 183 15.03 -13.48 3.47
N LYS A 184 13.75 -13.77 3.20
CA LYS A 184 13.21 -13.80 1.83
C LYS A 184 11.98 -12.90 1.69
N SER A 185 12.16 -11.76 1.03
CA SER A 185 11.05 -10.93 0.59
C SER A 185 10.32 -11.64 -0.56
N PHE A 186 9.14 -12.19 -0.27
CA PHE A 186 8.21 -12.66 -1.28
C PHE A 186 7.17 -11.57 -1.53
N ASP A 187 6.86 -11.32 -2.80
CA ASP A 187 5.82 -10.37 -3.20
C ASP A 187 4.44 -10.90 -2.79
N PHE A 188 4.24 -12.22 -2.89
CA PHE A 188 3.03 -12.89 -2.41
C PHE A 188 3.39 -14.04 -1.47
N GLN A 189 2.74 -14.07 -0.31
CA GLN A 189 2.80 -15.18 0.63
C GLN A 189 1.42 -15.82 0.72
N VAL A 190 1.29 -17.06 0.26
CA VAL A 190 0.01 -17.78 0.26
C VAL A 190 0.01 -18.79 1.40
N PHE A 191 -0.92 -18.61 2.32
CA PHE A 191 -1.14 -19.40 3.51
C PHE A 191 -2.40 -20.24 3.36
N LYS A 192 -2.38 -21.43 3.94
CA LYS A 192 -3.54 -22.32 3.99
C LYS A 192 -4.18 -22.24 5.36
N PHE A 193 -5.51 -22.19 5.41
CA PHE A 193 -6.26 -22.35 6.67
C PHE A 193 -7.42 -23.34 6.51
N ARG A 194 -7.84 -23.98 7.60
CA ARG A 194 -8.92 -24.97 7.64
C ARG A 194 -10.19 -24.40 8.25
N THR A 195 -10.05 -23.59 9.29
CA THR A 195 -11.16 -23.03 10.08
C THR A 195 -11.02 -21.54 10.26
N ASN A 196 -12.13 -20.87 10.61
CA ASN A 196 -12.14 -19.44 10.90
C ASN A 196 -11.24 -19.10 12.10
N ASP A 197 -11.23 -19.96 13.12
CA ASP A 197 -10.38 -19.78 14.31
C ASP A 197 -8.89 -19.87 13.97
N GLU A 198 -8.51 -20.81 13.09
CA GLU A 198 -7.14 -20.91 12.60
C GLU A 198 -6.74 -19.65 11.82
N LEU A 199 -7.59 -19.19 10.90
CA LEU A 199 -7.36 -17.95 10.15
C LEU A 199 -7.18 -16.75 11.10
N LYS A 200 -8.05 -16.63 12.10
CA LYS A 200 -7.94 -15.57 13.12
C LYS A 200 -6.60 -15.64 13.85
N ASN A 201 -6.19 -16.82 14.29
CA ASN A 201 -4.91 -16.99 14.96
C ASN A 201 -3.76 -16.61 14.04
N LEU A 202 -3.76 -17.04 12.78
CA LEU A 202 -2.74 -16.70 11.80
C LEU A 202 -2.65 -15.18 11.58
N ILE A 203 -3.79 -14.50 11.40
CA ILE A 203 -3.83 -13.04 11.23
C ILE A 203 -3.30 -12.31 12.46
N ASN A 204 -3.59 -12.80 13.67
CA ASN A 204 -3.09 -12.19 14.91
C ASN A 204 -1.55 -12.31 15.07
N HIS A 205 -0.86 -13.13 14.28
CA HIS A 205 0.61 -13.13 14.27
C HIS A 205 1.18 -11.92 13.51
N PHE A 206 0.36 -11.20 12.74
CA PHE A 206 0.77 -9.97 12.08
C PHE A 206 0.62 -8.82 13.06
N ASN A 207 1.76 -8.28 13.49
CA ASN A 207 1.81 -7.13 14.40
C ASN A 207 1.11 -5.90 13.81
N GLU A 208 1.09 -5.75 12.48
CA GLU A 208 0.45 -4.63 11.82
C GLU A 208 -0.18 -5.00 10.48
N ILE A 209 -1.44 -4.61 10.31
CA ILE A 209 -2.25 -4.93 9.11
C ILE A 209 -2.76 -3.63 8.48
N ALA A 210 -2.60 -3.47 7.17
CA ALA A 210 -3.10 -2.28 6.45
C ALA A 210 -4.63 -2.34 6.36
N PHE A 211 -5.11 -3.43 5.77
CA PHE A 211 -6.51 -3.77 5.66
C PHE A 211 -6.64 -5.29 5.51
N ILE A 212 -7.87 -5.76 5.70
CA ILE A 212 -8.25 -7.15 5.46
C ILE A 212 -9.39 -7.16 4.46
N SER A 213 -9.21 -7.86 3.34
CA SER A 213 -10.25 -8.07 2.33
C SER A 213 -10.67 -9.53 2.32
N LEU A 214 -11.98 -9.78 2.25
CA LEU A 214 -12.57 -11.11 2.38
C LEU A 214 -13.38 -11.46 1.14
N TRP A 215 -13.18 -12.66 0.58
CA TRP A 215 -14.00 -13.22 -0.48
C TRP A 215 -14.81 -14.40 0.04
N ALA A 216 -16.10 -14.16 0.24
CA ALA A 216 -17.08 -15.17 0.62
C ALA A 216 -18.48 -14.74 0.16
N GLU A 217 -19.25 -15.66 -0.42
CA GLU A 217 -20.68 -15.43 -0.72
C GLU A 217 -21.54 -15.38 0.54
N LYS A 218 -21.15 -16.09 1.60
CA LYS A 218 -21.91 -16.12 2.87
C LYS A 218 -21.70 -14.82 3.64
N THR A 219 -22.67 -13.92 3.58
CA THR A 219 -22.63 -12.63 4.31
C THR A 219 -22.44 -12.81 5.82
N SER A 220 -23.01 -13.86 6.42
CA SER A 220 -22.84 -14.16 7.84
C SER A 220 -21.38 -14.37 8.23
N LEU A 221 -20.60 -15.04 7.37
CA LEU A 221 -19.18 -15.29 7.57
C LEU A 221 -18.37 -13.99 7.52
N ALA A 222 -18.69 -13.11 6.58
CA ALA A 222 -18.04 -11.81 6.46
C ALA A 222 -18.31 -10.94 7.71
N ILE A 223 -19.54 -10.92 8.23
CA ILE A 223 -19.91 -10.17 9.43
C ILE A 223 -19.21 -10.74 10.68
N GLU A 224 -19.24 -12.06 10.85
CA GLU A 224 -18.57 -12.75 11.95
C GLU A 224 -17.08 -12.38 11.98
N PHE A 225 -16.42 -12.48 10.82
CA PHE A 225 -15.00 -12.18 10.70
C PHE A 225 -14.67 -10.71 10.94
N ALA A 226 -15.46 -9.78 10.38
CA ALA A 226 -15.28 -8.34 10.62
C ALA A 226 -15.44 -7.98 12.11
N THR A 227 -16.39 -8.60 12.80
CA THR A 227 -16.62 -8.41 14.24
C THR A 227 -15.43 -8.95 15.04
N LEU A 228 -14.93 -10.13 14.69
CA LEU A 228 -13.78 -10.75 15.33
C LEU A 228 -12.52 -9.87 15.23
N LEU A 229 -12.23 -9.33 14.04
CA LEU A 229 -11.07 -8.45 13.81
C LEU A 229 -11.14 -7.13 14.57
N THR A 230 -12.35 -6.58 14.73
CA THR A 230 -12.56 -5.35 15.50
C THR A 230 -12.34 -5.57 17.00
N SER A 231 -12.65 -6.78 17.49
CA SER A 231 -12.49 -7.12 18.91
C SER A 231 -11.03 -7.32 19.33
N SER A 232 -10.19 -7.87 18.46
CA SER A 232 -8.75 -8.05 18.72
C SER A 232 -8.00 -6.71 18.73
N ALA A 233 -8.37 -5.77 17.84
CA ALA A 233 -7.75 -4.43 17.80
C ALA A 233 -7.98 -3.60 19.09
N ASN A 234 -8.99 -3.93 19.89
CA ASN A 234 -9.27 -3.25 21.15
C ASN A 234 -8.51 -3.82 22.35
N MET A 235 -7.99 -5.05 22.28
CA MET A 235 -7.21 -5.63 23.38
C MET A 235 -5.82 -5.01 23.50
N GLU A 236 -5.17 -4.66 22.38
CA GLU A 236 -3.85 -4.01 22.39
C GLU A 236 -3.85 -2.58 22.98
N LYS A 237 -5.01 -1.94 23.12
CA LYS A 237 -5.12 -0.61 23.76
C LYS A 237 -5.37 -0.67 25.27
N SER A 238 -5.47 -1.88 25.84
CA SER A 238 -5.85 -2.09 27.25
C SER A 238 -4.72 -2.64 28.14
N LEU A 239 -3.52 -2.80 27.58
CA LEU A 239 -2.27 -3.13 28.28
C LEU A 239 -1.33 -1.94 28.25
#